data_AF-A0A2D7Y2U3-F1
#
_entry.id   AF-A0A2D7Y2U3-F1
#
_cell.length_a   1.000
_cell.length_b   1.000
_cell.length_c   1.000
_cell.angle_alpha   90.00
_cell.angle_beta   90.00
_cell.angle_gamma   90.00
#
_symmetry.space_group_name_H-M   'P 1'
#
loop_
_entity.id
_entity.type
_entity.pdbx_description
1 polymer ?
#
loop_
_entity_poly.entity_id
_entity_poly.type
_entity_poly.pdbx_seq_one_letter_code
_entity_poly.pdbx_strand_id
1 'polypeptide(L)'
;MLLTALAAILLAQDAPAPQIEASPGTEVSEPSGPATDAATLIEEIGYQHAAYVELAAELAARRARERYLPSLIIPVIGRTDLEDGAQAEIMRAFSVEIAQLEAENNRWAIGQLDPEYFPILYLEAPDMAAQILRWAERDDTSGPAIIAALEPVAFSGGYDGALFAGMADAQAVTDGQPQPYGTQSVCEAGQTTLAPILEPEFLNERREGLGLPPLDPDAFVSEACDSEN
;
A
#
# COMPACT_ATOMS: atom_id res chain seq x y z
N MET A 1 -2.56 6.01 28.40
CA MET A 1 -3.10 4.95 29.27
C MET A 1 -3.63 3.84 28.37
N LEU A 2 -2.80 2.84 28.08
CA LEU A 2 -3.23 1.49 27.70
C LEU A 2 -2.01 0.56 27.83
N LEU A 3 -1.69 0.31 29.09
CA LEU A 3 -0.87 -0.80 29.57
C LEU A 3 -1.89 -1.77 30.14
N THR A 4 -2.26 -2.83 29.43
CA THR A 4 -2.87 -4.06 29.98
C THR A 4 -3.25 -5.01 28.84
N ALA A 5 -2.39 -6.00 28.56
CA ALA A 5 -2.82 -7.38 28.23
C ALA A 5 -1.60 -8.27 27.95
N LEU A 6 -0.76 -8.58 28.94
CA LEU A 6 0.11 -9.76 28.85
C LEU A 6 0.63 -10.17 30.23
N ALA A 7 -0.23 -10.86 30.98
CA ALA A 7 0.15 -11.60 32.19
C ALA A 7 -0.90 -12.68 32.47
N ALA A 8 -1.00 -13.70 31.62
CA ALA A 8 -1.90 -14.84 31.90
C ALA A 8 -1.54 -16.17 31.20
N ILE A 9 -0.31 -16.38 30.70
CA ILE A 9 0.09 -17.68 30.14
C ILE A 9 1.52 -17.99 30.56
N LEU A 10 1.72 -18.38 31.82
CA LEU A 10 3.00 -18.92 32.28
C LEU A 10 2.84 -19.73 33.57
N LEU A 11 1.91 -20.67 33.57
CA LEU A 11 1.84 -21.73 34.58
C LEU A 11 1.30 -23.01 33.94
N ALA A 12 2.24 -23.85 33.49
CA ALA A 12 2.18 -25.31 33.37
C ALA A 12 2.85 -25.75 32.08
N GLN A 13 4.11 -26.19 32.17
CA GLN A 13 4.65 -27.40 31.52
C GLN A 13 6.02 -27.71 32.16
N ASP A 14 6.01 -28.20 33.39
CA ASP A 14 7.19 -28.84 33.97
C ASP A 14 6.83 -30.29 34.29
N ALA A 15 7.03 -31.15 33.30
CA ALA A 15 6.98 -32.60 33.45
C ALA A 15 7.95 -33.23 32.45
N PRO A 16 9.00 -33.94 32.89
CA PRO A 16 9.90 -34.62 31.97
C PRO A 16 9.26 -35.92 31.47
N ALA A 17 9.14 -36.06 30.15
CA ALA A 17 8.80 -37.32 29.49
C ALA A 17 10.04 -38.26 29.43
N PRO A 18 9.84 -39.60 29.42
CA PRO A 18 10.94 -40.56 29.49
C PRO A 18 11.70 -40.69 28.16
N GLN A 19 13.03 -40.84 28.27
CA GLN A 19 13.95 -40.99 27.14
C GLN A 19 13.82 -42.38 26.51
N ILE A 20 13.52 -42.43 25.20
CA ILE A 20 13.66 -43.62 24.37
C ILE A 20 14.90 -43.40 23.49
N GLU A 21 15.91 -44.25 23.65
CA GLU A 21 17.12 -44.26 22.82
C GLU A 21 16.80 -44.75 21.40
N ALA A 22 17.20 -43.98 20.38
CA ALA A 22 17.19 -44.40 18.98
C ALA A 22 18.57 -44.15 18.32
N SER A 23 19.02 -45.16 17.57
CA SER A 23 20.28 -45.26 16.81
C SER A 23 20.46 -44.17 15.73
N PRO A 24 21.72 -43.91 15.28
CA PRO A 24 22.04 -42.76 14.43
C PRO A 24 21.65 -43.02 12.97
N GLY A 25 20.64 -42.27 12.50
CA GLY A 25 20.31 -42.10 11.10
C GLY A 25 20.66 -40.69 10.65
N THR A 26 21.34 -40.59 9.51
CA THR A 26 21.71 -39.39 8.75
C THR A 26 20.79 -38.18 8.95
N GLU A 27 21.30 -37.12 9.59
CA GLU A 27 20.64 -35.82 9.67
C GLU A 27 20.60 -35.19 8.28
N VAL A 28 19.44 -35.27 7.65
CA VAL A 28 19.03 -34.29 6.64
C VAL A 28 18.68 -33.03 7.43
N SER A 29 19.44 -31.94 7.27
CA SER A 29 19.08 -30.66 7.89
C SER A 29 17.70 -30.23 7.39
N GLU A 30 16.71 -30.37 8.26
CA GLU A 30 15.40 -29.76 8.06
C GLU A 30 15.56 -28.24 7.99
N PRO A 31 14.76 -27.54 7.17
CA PRO A 31 14.72 -26.09 7.19
C PRO A 31 14.39 -25.65 8.63
N SER A 32 15.30 -24.88 9.23
CA SER A 32 15.12 -24.33 10.57
C SER A 32 13.80 -23.55 10.62
N GLY A 33 12.85 -24.06 11.40
CA GLY A 33 11.58 -23.39 11.65
C GLY A 33 11.77 -22.00 12.27
N PRO A 34 10.68 -21.23 12.44
CA PRO A 34 10.75 -19.90 13.04
C PRO A 34 11.45 -19.97 14.41
N ALA A 35 12.26 -18.95 14.71
CA ALA A 35 12.97 -18.89 15.98
C ALA A 35 11.98 -18.93 17.14
N THR A 36 12.20 -19.83 18.09
CA THR A 36 11.36 -19.98 19.28
C THR A 36 12.09 -19.59 20.56
N ASP A 37 13.40 -19.34 20.48
CA ASP A 37 14.18 -18.94 21.64
C ASP A 37 14.00 -17.44 21.93
N ALA A 38 13.96 -17.12 23.23
CA ALA A 38 13.67 -15.76 23.67
C ALA A 38 14.75 -14.75 23.25
N ALA A 39 16.01 -15.16 23.09
CA ALA A 39 17.08 -14.24 22.74
C ALA A 39 16.91 -13.73 21.31
N THR A 40 16.68 -14.63 20.35
CA THR A 40 16.42 -14.28 18.95
C THR A 40 15.17 -13.41 18.83
N LEU A 41 14.08 -13.76 19.51
CA LEU A 41 12.84 -12.97 19.47
C LEU A 41 13.00 -11.56 20.06
N ILE A 42 13.81 -11.39 21.11
CA ILE A 42 14.12 -10.06 21.68
C ILE A 42 14.90 -9.22 20.68
N GLU A 43 15.87 -9.81 19.99
CA GLU A 43 16.66 -9.11 18.96
C GLU A 43 15.77 -8.70 17.77
N GLU A 44 14.89 -9.59 17.32
CA GLU A 44 13.93 -9.32 16.25
C GLU A 44 12.98 -8.16 16.61
N ILE A 45 12.39 -8.19 17.81
CA ILE A 45 11.54 -7.10 18.32
C ILE A 45 12.35 -5.79 18.39
N GLY A 46 13.58 -5.85 18.88
CA GLY A 46 14.45 -4.68 18.97
C GLY A 46 14.72 -4.03 17.60
N TYR A 47 14.97 -4.86 16.58
CA TYR A 47 15.15 -4.42 15.20
C TYR A 47 13.89 -3.79 14.62
N GLN A 48 12.75 -4.48 14.74
CA GLN A 48 11.45 -3.98 14.24
C GLN A 48 11.06 -2.66 14.92
N HIS A 49 11.23 -2.56 16.24
CA HIS A 49 10.96 -1.33 16.98
C HIS A 49 11.84 -0.17 16.53
N ALA A 50 13.14 -0.40 16.32
CA ALA A 50 14.05 0.63 15.83
C ALA A 50 13.64 1.13 14.43
N ALA A 51 13.32 0.22 13.51
CA ALA A 51 12.85 0.55 12.17
C ALA A 51 11.55 1.36 12.21
N TYR A 52 10.59 0.95 13.05
CA TYR A 52 9.33 1.68 13.23
C TYR A 52 9.54 3.11 13.74
N VAL A 53 10.39 3.29 14.76
CA VAL A 53 10.67 4.61 15.33
C VAL A 53 11.32 5.54 14.29
N GLU A 54 12.24 5.01 13.49
CA GLU A 54 12.87 5.78 12.41
C GLU A 54 11.85 6.20 11.35
N LEU A 55 11.01 5.27 10.89
CA LEU A 55 9.93 5.56 9.94
C LEU A 55 8.96 6.62 10.49
N ALA A 56 8.55 6.48 11.75
CA ALA A 56 7.65 7.44 12.40
C ALA A 56 8.27 8.84 12.49
N ALA A 57 9.55 8.92 12.85
CA ALA A 57 10.28 10.19 12.95
C ALA A 57 10.41 10.86 11.58
N GLU A 58 10.78 10.12 10.53
CA GLU A 58 10.92 10.65 9.18
C GLU A 58 9.57 11.10 8.62
N LEU A 59 8.51 10.32 8.82
CA LEU A 59 7.15 10.70 8.44
C LEU A 59 6.74 12.01 9.12
N ALA A 60 6.95 12.12 10.43
CA ALA A 60 6.62 13.34 11.17
C ALA A 60 7.40 14.55 10.66
N ALA A 61 8.70 14.39 10.39
CA ALA A 61 9.56 15.45 9.87
C ALA A 61 9.10 15.92 8.48
N ARG A 62 8.72 15.00 7.59
CA ARG A 62 8.19 15.33 6.25
C ARG A 62 6.86 16.06 6.31
N ARG A 63 5.93 15.60 7.15
CA ARG A 63 4.65 16.27 7.37
C ARG A 63 4.84 17.68 7.93
N ALA A 64 5.78 17.85 8.85
CA ALA A 64 6.11 19.15 9.41
C ALA A 64 6.65 20.10 8.33
N ARG A 65 7.59 19.64 7.48
CA ARG A 65 8.13 20.41 6.36
C ARG A 65 7.05 20.82 5.37
N GLU A 66 6.21 19.88 4.93
CA GLU A 66 5.11 20.14 3.97
C GLU A 66 4.08 21.13 4.51
N ARG A 67 3.77 21.09 5.81
CA ARG A 67 2.85 22.03 6.44
C ARG A 67 3.47 23.42 6.66
N TYR A 68 4.76 23.47 6.96
CA TYR A 68 5.44 24.69 7.36
C TYR A 68 5.47 25.73 6.24
N LEU A 69 5.84 25.33 5.02
CA LEU A 69 6.01 26.26 3.91
C LEU A 69 4.68 26.99 3.54
N PRO A 70 3.54 26.30 3.33
CA PRO A 70 2.25 26.95 3.15
C PRO A 70 1.85 27.85 4.33
N SER A 71 2.21 27.47 5.57
CA SER A 71 1.88 28.28 6.76
C SER A 71 2.60 29.63 6.81
N LEU A 72 3.75 29.75 6.13
CA LEU A 72 4.47 31.03 5.96
C LEU A 72 3.89 31.86 4.82
N ILE A 73 3.47 31.21 3.73
CA ILE A 73 3.06 31.88 2.49
C ILE A 73 1.63 32.40 2.59
N ILE A 74 0.69 31.57 3.06
CA ILE A 74 -0.75 31.89 3.09
C ILE A 74 -1.06 33.24 3.78
N PRO A 75 -0.49 33.55 4.96
CA PRO A 75 -0.75 34.84 5.61
C PRO A 75 -0.22 36.04 4.81
N VAL A 76 0.87 35.87 4.06
CA VAL A 76 1.47 36.94 3.26
C VAL A 76 0.64 37.20 2.02
N ILE A 77 0.25 36.17 1.27
CA ILE A 77 -0.55 36.32 0.05
C ILE A 77 -2.00 36.75 0.33
N GLY A 78 -2.50 36.52 1.55
CA GLY A 78 -3.82 36.96 1.99
C GLY A 78 -3.90 38.42 2.41
N ARG A 79 -2.77 39.16 2.39
CA ARG A 79 -2.74 40.58 2.72
C ARG A 79 -3.48 41.42 1.68
N THR A 80 -4.27 42.38 2.14
CA THR A 80 -5.04 43.30 1.28
C THR A 80 -4.27 44.55 0.87
N ASP A 81 -3.06 44.75 1.42
CA ASP A 81 -2.20 45.91 1.20
C ASP A 81 -0.99 45.61 0.28
N LEU A 82 -1.07 44.52 -0.48
CA LEU A 82 -0.06 44.16 -1.47
C LEU A 82 -0.15 45.07 -2.70
N GLU A 83 1.01 45.32 -3.33
CA GLU A 83 1.07 45.96 -4.64
C GLU A 83 0.39 45.09 -5.71
N ASP A 84 -0.13 45.71 -6.77
CA ASP A 84 -0.76 45.02 -7.89
C ASP A 84 0.19 43.96 -8.48
N GLY A 85 -0.24 42.69 -8.50
CA GLY A 85 0.54 41.57 -9.03
C GLY A 85 1.52 40.93 -8.04
N ALA A 86 1.81 41.53 -6.88
CA ALA A 86 2.77 40.97 -5.91
C ALA A 86 2.37 39.58 -5.40
N GLN A 87 1.06 39.32 -5.25
CA GLN A 87 0.54 38.00 -4.88
C GLN A 87 1.00 36.89 -5.85
N ALA A 88 0.90 37.16 -7.16
CA ALA A 88 1.28 36.19 -8.19
C ALA A 88 2.81 35.98 -8.22
N GLU A 89 3.59 37.04 -7.99
CA GLU A 89 5.05 36.93 -7.90
C GLU A 89 5.50 36.10 -6.71
N ILE A 90 4.89 36.31 -5.53
CA ILE A 90 5.17 35.51 -4.33
C ILE A 90 4.81 34.03 -4.58
N MET A 91 3.63 33.76 -5.13
CA MET A 91 3.21 32.39 -5.44
C MET A 91 4.17 31.71 -6.42
N ARG A 92 4.60 32.41 -7.48
CA ARG A 92 5.57 31.89 -8.45
C ARG A 92 6.96 31.66 -7.84
N ALA A 93 7.38 32.49 -6.89
CA ALA A 93 8.68 32.33 -6.23
C ALA A 93 8.73 31.04 -5.38
N PHE A 94 7.64 30.70 -4.70
CA PHE A 94 7.58 29.53 -3.82
C PHE A 94 6.98 28.27 -4.48
N SER A 95 6.33 28.37 -5.65
CA SER A 95 5.73 27.22 -6.31
C SER A 95 6.75 26.14 -6.67
N VAL A 96 7.97 26.54 -7.05
CA VAL A 96 9.06 25.59 -7.36
C VAL A 96 9.51 24.84 -6.11
N GLU A 97 9.65 25.54 -4.99
CA GLU A 97 10.07 24.94 -3.71
C GLU A 97 9.00 24.00 -3.14
N ILE A 98 7.72 24.38 -3.23
CA ILE A 98 6.59 23.52 -2.86
C ILE A 98 6.59 22.26 -3.71
N ALA A 99 6.66 22.40 -5.04
CA ALA A 99 6.64 21.26 -5.96
C ALA A 99 7.83 20.32 -5.74
N GLN A 100 9.02 20.85 -5.44
CA GLN A 100 10.19 20.03 -5.11
C GLN A 100 9.97 19.25 -3.82
N LEU A 101 9.47 19.90 -2.76
CA LEU A 101 9.19 19.26 -1.49
C LEU A 101 8.14 18.14 -1.63
N GLU A 102 7.07 18.39 -2.39
CA GLU A 102 6.04 17.39 -2.69
C GLU A 102 6.64 16.21 -3.46
N ALA A 103 7.42 16.45 -4.51
CA ALA A 103 8.08 15.38 -5.27
C ALA A 103 9.04 14.55 -4.41
N GLU A 104 9.76 15.17 -3.47
CA GLU A 104 10.63 14.47 -2.53
C GLU A 104 9.83 13.61 -1.52
N ASN A 105 8.66 14.07 -1.09
CA ASN A 105 7.77 13.29 -0.22
C ASN A 105 7.12 12.12 -0.97
N ASN A 106 6.62 12.34 -2.18
CA ASN A 106 6.02 11.30 -3.00
C ASN A 106 7.03 10.18 -3.28
N ARG A 107 8.25 10.53 -3.74
CA ARG A 107 9.31 9.55 -4.01
C ARG A 107 9.70 8.74 -2.77
N TRP A 108 9.80 9.39 -1.62
CA TRP A 108 10.09 8.71 -0.36
C TRP A 108 8.97 7.75 0.03
N ALA A 109 7.71 8.18 -0.10
CA ALA A 109 6.54 7.38 0.21
C ALA A 109 6.44 6.14 -0.68
N ILE A 110 6.69 6.28 -1.98
CA ILE A 110 6.78 5.14 -2.92
C ILE A 110 7.85 4.15 -2.45
N GLY A 111 8.99 4.63 -1.95
CA GLY A 111 10.04 3.78 -1.39
C GLY A 111 9.67 3.04 -0.10
N GLN A 112 8.52 3.33 0.51
CA GLN A 112 8.00 2.59 1.67
C GLN A 112 6.94 1.54 1.28
N LEU A 113 6.55 1.45 0.00
CA LEU A 113 5.54 0.52 -0.51
C LEU A 113 6.16 -0.84 -0.85
N ASP A 114 6.80 -1.46 0.13
CA ASP A 114 7.35 -2.80 -0.01
C ASP A 114 6.23 -3.85 0.18
N PRO A 115 6.01 -4.79 -0.76
CA PRO A 115 4.92 -5.77 -0.66
C PRO A 115 5.00 -6.73 0.52
N GLU A 116 6.18 -6.94 1.11
CA GLU A 116 6.39 -7.79 2.28
C GLU A 116 6.11 -7.02 3.58
N TYR A 117 6.58 -5.77 3.68
CA TYR A 117 6.49 -4.99 4.92
C TYR A 117 5.27 -4.07 5.00
N PHE A 118 4.79 -3.55 3.87
CA PHE A 118 3.67 -2.61 3.85
C PHE A 118 2.37 -3.20 4.42
N PRO A 119 2.00 -4.47 4.17
CA PRO A 119 0.81 -5.06 4.79
C PRO A 119 0.87 -5.08 6.33
N ILE A 120 2.05 -5.33 6.89
CA ILE A 120 2.29 -5.29 8.34
C ILE A 120 2.09 -3.86 8.84
N LEU A 121 2.68 -2.87 8.16
CA LEU A 121 2.52 -1.46 8.50
C LEU A 121 1.06 -1.00 8.41
N TYR A 122 0.33 -1.46 7.40
CA TYR A 122 -1.08 -1.15 7.20
C TYR A 122 -1.94 -1.64 8.37
N LEU A 123 -1.67 -2.84 8.86
CA LEU A 123 -2.37 -3.43 10.01
C LEU A 123 -1.99 -2.76 11.34
N GLU A 124 -0.70 -2.61 11.60
CA GLU A 124 -0.18 -2.21 12.92
C GLU A 124 -0.19 -0.68 13.12
N ALA A 125 -0.08 0.10 12.03
CA ALA A 125 -0.04 1.56 12.06
C ALA A 125 -0.85 2.18 10.90
N PRO A 126 -2.18 1.99 10.87
CA PRO A 126 -3.03 2.38 9.74
C PRO A 126 -2.95 3.86 9.37
N ASP A 127 -2.80 4.77 10.35
CA ASP A 127 -2.65 6.21 10.09
C ASP A 127 -1.35 6.54 9.32
N MET A 128 -0.28 5.80 9.62
CA MET A 128 1.03 5.95 8.98
C MET A 128 0.98 5.41 7.56
N ALA A 129 0.47 4.19 7.39
CA ALA A 129 0.27 3.57 6.07
C ALA A 129 -0.63 4.43 5.18
N ALA A 130 -1.75 4.93 5.70
CA ALA A 130 -2.65 5.81 4.95
C ALA A 130 -1.98 7.13 4.54
N GLN A 131 -1.05 7.66 5.35
CA GLN A 131 -0.32 8.87 4.97
C GLN A 131 0.73 8.60 3.89
N ILE A 132 1.39 7.44 3.94
CA ILE A 132 2.33 7.00 2.91
C ILE A 132 1.58 6.80 1.58
N LEU A 133 0.45 6.08 1.58
CA LEU A 133 -0.39 5.89 0.38
C LEU A 133 -0.82 7.22 -0.22
N ARG A 134 -1.37 8.14 0.59
CA ARG A 134 -1.80 9.46 0.11
C ARG A 134 -0.68 10.29 -0.54
N TRP A 135 0.58 10.08 -0.16
CA TRP A 135 1.71 10.74 -0.81
C TRP A 135 2.14 10.02 -2.07
N ALA A 136 2.16 8.68 -2.06
CA ALA A 136 2.45 7.91 -3.27
C ALA A 136 1.43 8.19 -4.37
N GLU A 137 0.13 8.21 -4.06
CA GLU A 137 -0.98 8.47 -4.99
C GLU A 137 -0.90 9.82 -5.73
N ARG A 138 -0.07 10.75 -5.26
CA ARG A 138 0.14 12.05 -5.92
C ARG A 138 1.13 11.97 -7.09
N ASP A 139 1.82 10.85 -7.25
CA ASP A 139 2.70 10.58 -8.36
C ASP A 139 2.03 9.57 -9.28
N ASP A 140 1.68 9.99 -10.50
CA ASP A 140 0.98 9.15 -11.48
C ASP A 140 1.78 7.90 -11.88
N THR A 141 3.10 7.87 -11.61
CA THR A 141 3.96 6.71 -11.90
C THR A 141 4.01 5.68 -10.77
N SER A 142 3.38 5.96 -9.63
CA SER A 142 3.41 5.10 -8.44
C SER A 142 2.50 3.88 -8.50
N GLY A 143 1.58 3.82 -9.47
CA GLY A 143 0.54 2.80 -9.59
C GLY A 143 1.04 1.35 -9.37
N PRO A 144 2.08 0.89 -10.07
CA PRO A 144 2.61 -0.47 -9.87
C PRO A 144 3.08 -0.76 -8.44
N ALA A 145 3.72 0.19 -7.77
CA ALA A 145 4.18 0.03 -6.39
C ALA A 145 3.01 0.00 -5.40
N ILE A 146 2.01 0.86 -5.61
CA ILE A 146 0.78 0.88 -4.79
C ILE A 146 0.02 -0.44 -4.93
N ILE A 147 -0.17 -0.93 -6.15
CA ILE A 147 -0.86 -2.20 -6.42
C ILE A 147 -0.13 -3.37 -5.74
N ALA A 148 1.19 -3.48 -5.93
CA ALA A 148 1.97 -4.55 -5.33
C ALA A 148 1.93 -4.53 -3.80
N ALA A 149 1.97 -3.34 -3.18
CA ALA A 149 1.91 -3.20 -1.73
C ALA A 149 0.51 -3.46 -1.14
N LEU A 150 -0.55 -3.07 -1.86
CA LEU A 150 -1.93 -3.26 -1.41
C LEU A 150 -2.50 -4.64 -1.71
N GLU A 151 -1.94 -5.39 -2.65
CA GLU A 151 -2.47 -6.70 -3.03
C GLU A 151 -2.64 -7.65 -1.83
N PRO A 152 -1.63 -7.89 -0.96
CA PRO A 152 -1.81 -8.76 0.20
C PRO A 152 -2.83 -8.20 1.22
N VAL A 153 -2.95 -6.87 1.30
CA VAL A 153 -3.91 -6.20 2.17
C VAL A 153 -5.35 -6.40 1.65
N ALA A 154 -5.55 -6.34 0.34
CA ALA A 154 -6.86 -6.57 -0.29
C ALA A 154 -7.28 -8.05 -0.16
N PHE A 155 -6.39 -9.00 -0.45
CA PHE A 155 -6.69 -10.44 -0.33
C PHE A 155 -6.90 -10.91 1.13
N SER A 156 -6.37 -10.18 2.12
CA SER A 156 -6.68 -10.42 3.54
C SER A 156 -7.96 -9.74 4.03
N GLY A 157 -8.65 -8.99 3.16
CA GLY A 157 -9.87 -8.24 3.50
C GLY A 157 -9.61 -6.94 4.28
N GLY A 158 -8.35 -6.50 4.39
CA GLY A 158 -7.96 -5.25 5.02
C GLY A 158 -8.16 -4.02 4.13
N TYR A 159 -8.38 -4.21 2.83
CA TYR A 159 -8.66 -3.15 1.86
C TYR A 159 -9.91 -3.50 1.03
N ASP A 160 -10.61 -2.50 0.52
CA ASP A 160 -11.80 -2.72 -0.32
C ASP A 160 -11.40 -3.38 -1.64
N GLY A 161 -11.82 -4.64 -1.83
CA GLY A 161 -11.46 -5.44 -2.98
C GLY A 161 -11.96 -4.88 -4.31
N ALA A 162 -13.08 -4.13 -4.33
CA ALA A 162 -13.60 -3.51 -5.55
C ALA A 162 -12.78 -2.28 -5.94
N LEU A 163 -12.37 -1.46 -4.97
CA LEU A 163 -11.44 -0.36 -5.21
C LEU A 163 -10.08 -0.87 -5.68
N PHE A 164 -9.56 -1.93 -5.06
CA PHE A 164 -8.29 -2.54 -5.47
C PHE A 164 -8.37 -3.10 -6.90
N ALA A 165 -9.40 -3.90 -7.21
CA ALA A 165 -9.58 -4.47 -8.55
C ALA A 165 -9.72 -3.39 -9.63
N GLY A 166 -10.48 -2.33 -9.35
CA GLY A 166 -10.63 -1.18 -10.25
C GLY A 166 -9.29 -0.51 -10.57
N MET A 167 -8.47 -0.27 -9.54
CA MET A 167 -7.14 0.33 -9.69
C MET A 167 -6.17 -0.58 -10.47
N ALA A 168 -6.13 -1.88 -10.13
CA ALA A 168 -5.26 -2.85 -10.79
C ALA A 168 -5.59 -3.01 -12.28
N ASP A 169 -6.89 -3.12 -12.60
CA ASP A 169 -7.34 -3.23 -13.99
C ASP A 169 -7.13 -1.93 -14.78
N ALA A 170 -7.35 -0.76 -14.16
CA ALA A 170 -7.08 0.53 -14.81
C ALA A 170 -5.60 0.63 -15.22
N GLN A 171 -4.69 0.27 -14.31
CA GLN A 171 -3.25 0.21 -14.59
C GLN A 171 -2.95 -0.77 -15.73
N ALA A 172 -3.50 -1.98 -15.69
CA ALA A 172 -3.30 -2.99 -16.72
C ALA A 172 -3.75 -2.48 -18.10
N VAL A 173 -4.92 -1.85 -18.19
CA VAL A 173 -5.44 -1.27 -19.44
C VAL A 173 -4.54 -0.14 -19.94
N THR A 174 -4.09 0.76 -19.05
CA THR A 174 -3.13 1.82 -19.40
C THR A 174 -1.81 1.27 -19.95
N ASP A 175 -1.34 0.14 -19.42
CA ASP A 175 -0.11 -0.53 -19.85
C ASP A 175 -0.31 -1.44 -21.09
N GLY A 176 -1.52 -1.46 -21.66
CA GLY A 176 -1.89 -2.32 -22.79
C GLY A 176 -1.84 -3.81 -22.46
N GLN A 177 -2.00 -4.17 -21.18
CA GLN A 177 -2.05 -5.53 -20.68
C GLN A 177 -3.50 -6.00 -20.48
N PRO A 178 -3.75 -7.32 -20.52
CA PRO A 178 -5.02 -7.87 -20.09
C PRO A 178 -5.27 -7.58 -18.61
N GLN A 179 -6.50 -7.19 -18.27
CA GLN A 179 -6.91 -6.84 -16.92
C GLN A 179 -7.16 -8.10 -16.05
N PRO A 180 -6.67 -8.15 -14.81
CA PRO A 180 -6.83 -9.32 -13.94
C PRO A 180 -8.26 -9.59 -13.44
N TYR A 181 -9.07 -8.54 -13.21
CA TYR A 181 -10.34 -8.65 -12.48
C TYR A 181 -11.59 -8.28 -13.28
N GLY A 182 -11.46 -7.73 -14.49
CA GLY A 182 -12.58 -7.51 -15.40
C GLY A 182 -13.50 -6.33 -15.02
N THR A 183 -12.94 -5.24 -14.50
CA THR A 183 -13.67 -4.04 -14.06
C THR A 183 -13.68 -2.91 -15.09
N GLN A 184 -12.77 -2.93 -16.06
CA GLN A 184 -12.59 -1.88 -17.06
C GLN A 184 -13.20 -2.25 -18.41
N SER A 185 -13.75 -1.25 -19.08
CA SER A 185 -14.27 -1.35 -20.45
C SER A 185 -13.51 -0.41 -21.37
N VAL A 186 -13.42 -0.76 -22.64
CA VAL A 186 -12.80 0.04 -23.71
C VAL A 186 -13.80 0.29 -24.84
N CYS A 187 -13.60 1.37 -25.59
CA CYS A 187 -14.38 1.66 -26.78
C CYS A 187 -13.68 1.09 -28.02
N GLU A 188 -14.23 0.04 -28.61
CA GLU A 188 -13.72 -0.59 -29.83
C GLU A 188 -14.79 -0.54 -30.92
N ALA A 189 -14.43 0.02 -32.09
CA ALA A 189 -15.34 0.15 -33.24
C ALA A 189 -16.68 0.85 -32.91
N GLY A 190 -16.67 1.83 -32.00
CA GLY A 190 -17.86 2.57 -31.56
C GLY A 190 -18.77 1.78 -30.61
N GLN A 191 -18.27 0.67 -30.06
CA GLN A 191 -18.97 -0.12 -29.04
C GLN A 191 -18.10 -0.27 -27.79
N THR A 192 -18.74 -0.09 -26.63
CA THR A 192 -18.14 -0.39 -25.34
C THR A 192 -18.06 -1.90 -25.22
N THR A 193 -16.85 -2.42 -25.04
CA THR A 193 -16.57 -3.82 -24.76
C THR A 193 -15.76 -3.92 -23.48
N LEU A 194 -15.84 -5.07 -22.81
CA LEU A 194 -14.94 -5.36 -21.70
C LEU A 194 -13.50 -5.40 -22.23
N ALA A 195 -12.55 -4.76 -21.54
CA ALA A 195 -11.14 -4.85 -21.94
C ALA A 195 -10.64 -6.31 -21.80
N PRO A 196 -9.62 -6.74 -22.57
CA PRO A 196 -9.14 -8.11 -22.54
C PRO A 196 -8.84 -8.59 -21.12
N ILE A 197 -9.37 -9.76 -20.73
CA ILE A 197 -9.16 -10.33 -19.39
C ILE A 197 -7.96 -11.27 -19.40
N LEU A 198 -7.09 -11.14 -18.40
CA LEU A 198 -6.01 -12.08 -18.14
C LEU A 198 -6.61 -13.44 -17.75
N GLU A 199 -6.26 -14.52 -18.45
CA GLU A 199 -6.68 -15.90 -18.11
C GLU A 199 -8.15 -16.01 -17.64
N PRO A 200 -9.12 -15.83 -18.56
CA PRO A 200 -10.55 -15.74 -18.21
C PRO A 200 -11.08 -16.94 -17.42
N GLU A 201 -10.49 -18.11 -17.59
CA GLU A 201 -10.83 -19.34 -16.86
C GLU A 201 -10.61 -19.25 -15.34
N PHE A 202 -9.70 -18.37 -14.88
CA PHE A 202 -9.40 -18.15 -13.46
C PHE A 202 -9.98 -16.82 -12.92
N LEU A 203 -10.73 -16.09 -13.74
CA LEU A 203 -11.29 -14.78 -13.39
C LEU A 203 -12.12 -14.84 -12.09
N ASN A 204 -13.05 -15.79 -12.01
CA ASN A 204 -13.95 -15.87 -10.87
C ASN A 204 -13.25 -16.30 -9.58
N GLU A 205 -12.18 -17.10 -9.68
CA GLU A 205 -11.33 -17.44 -8.52
C GLU A 205 -10.60 -16.21 -7.99
N ARG A 206 -9.99 -15.42 -8.87
CA ARG A 206 -9.33 -14.15 -8.47
C ARG A 206 -10.32 -13.16 -7.87
N ARG A 207 -11.51 -13.04 -8.46
CA ARG A 207 -12.60 -12.18 -7.96
C ARG A 207 -13.10 -12.64 -6.59
N GLU A 208 -13.27 -13.94 -6.39
CA GLU A 208 -13.66 -14.51 -5.09
C GLU A 208 -12.63 -14.18 -4.01
N GLY A 209 -11.33 -14.27 -4.32
CA GLY A 209 -10.25 -13.92 -3.38
C GLY A 209 -10.29 -12.46 -2.90
N LEU A 210 -10.92 -11.56 -3.66
CA LEU A 210 -11.16 -10.16 -3.29
C LEU A 210 -12.58 -9.89 -2.77
N GLY A 211 -13.40 -10.92 -2.59
CA GLY A 211 -14.80 -10.78 -2.16
C GLY A 211 -15.72 -10.17 -3.22
N LEU A 212 -15.34 -10.23 -4.50
CA LEU A 212 -16.12 -9.69 -5.62
C LEU A 212 -17.16 -10.71 -6.11
N PRO A 213 -18.33 -10.25 -6.60
CA PRO A 213 -19.29 -11.13 -7.24
C PRO A 213 -18.67 -11.74 -8.52
N PRO A 214 -19.07 -12.96 -8.91
CA PRO A 214 -18.59 -13.55 -10.15
C PRO A 214 -18.99 -12.68 -11.37
N LEU A 215 -18.15 -12.71 -12.40
CA LEU A 215 -18.38 -12.05 -13.68
C LEU A 215 -18.49 -13.12 -14.78
N ASP A 216 -19.47 -12.95 -15.65
CA ASP A 216 -19.59 -13.67 -16.91
C ASP A 216 -19.22 -12.72 -18.05
N PRO A 217 -18.00 -12.82 -18.62
CA PRO A 217 -17.56 -11.92 -19.69
C PRO A 217 -18.45 -11.99 -20.93
N ASP A 218 -19.03 -13.15 -21.22
CA ASP A 218 -19.87 -13.36 -22.40
C ASP A 218 -21.25 -12.71 -22.26
N ALA A 219 -21.67 -12.41 -21.02
CA ALA A 219 -22.90 -11.70 -20.73
C ALA A 219 -22.75 -10.17 -20.78
N PHE A 220 -21.56 -9.64 -21.08
CA PHE A 220 -21.34 -8.20 -21.18
C PHE A 220 -22.16 -7.60 -22.33
N VAL A 221 -22.99 -6.61 -22.02
CA VAL A 221 -23.86 -5.95 -23.00
C VAL A 221 -23.11 -4.77 -23.60
N SER A 222 -22.83 -4.84 -24.89
CA SER A 222 -22.19 -3.74 -25.62
C SER A 222 -23.12 -2.54 -25.76
N GLU A 223 -22.63 -1.36 -25.43
CA GLU A 223 -23.34 -0.08 -25.61
C GLU A 223 -22.58 0.82 -26.58
N ALA A 224 -23.28 1.67 -27.34
CA ALA A 224 -22.60 2.60 -28.24
C ALA A 224 -21.70 3.58 -27.45
N CYS A 225 -20.48 3.80 -27.94
CA CYS A 225 -19.55 4.78 -27.40
C CYS A 225 -19.02 5.68 -28.50
N ASP A 226 -18.82 6.95 -28.17
CA ASP A 226 -18.15 7.90 -29.05
C ASP A 226 -16.64 7.75 -28.84
N SER A 227 -15.92 7.31 -29.86
CA SER A 227 -14.46 7.19 -29.84
C SER A 227 -13.74 8.55 -30.00
N GLU A 228 -14.40 9.67 -29.70
CA GLU A 228 -13.81 10.99 -29.80
C GLU A 228 -13.05 11.32 -28.51
N ASN A 229 -11.78 10.93 -28.47
CA ASN A 229 -10.67 11.66 -27.82
C ASN A 229 -9.32 11.23 -28.39
#